data_AF-A0A962CV08-F1
#
_entry.id   AF-A0A962CV08-F1
#
_cell.length_a   1.000
_cell.length_b   1.000
_cell.length_c   1.000
_cell.angle_alpha   90.00
_cell.angle_beta   90.00
_cell.angle_gamma   90.00
#
_symmetry.space_group_name_H-M   'P 1'
#
loop_
_entity.id
_entity.type
_entity.pdbx_description
1 polymer ?
#
loop_
_entity_poly.entity_id
_entity_poly.type
_entity_poly.pdbx_seq_one_letter_code
_entity_poly.pdbx_strand_id
1 'polypeptide(L)'
;MKKILLLLCLFWTGMVSAGSGWSGWQVNEVYTNQTASVQYIELVADASSNQNISGSWIHITTDFDTHSFRVTESFNGAFHYLIANQGFAQSPGSVPPNLIVQGQLFDPASMTLQITLDNDNYIFDPLDIPDDDFYALYFDMGIGVNTPTNAAGNAGQLYENPIFQSDFEFCGAPILQFRDWDNDNHGNAFDSLLACQLKAGYVEDNTDCNDNDSNIYPGNIDNPDLAYIDSNCDGIDGDRNNSIFVVSGASGSGLTAADPTGDAYAAQQLALNNNRAWVLIESGVYPFGTVNDANLLPGVNLAGKYINDFESRFIDPINFQTQLSTPYHGAKITAGVNGQTFQHIRFGGGGTPASETNYALTVQDSDISLQRVFLIAASGGDGADGVPGSMGSNGSDGSFGGAGVENDDGFSCSSGSAP
;
A
#
# COMPACT_ATOMS: atom_id res chain seq x y z
N MET A 1 -8.16 19.69 9.04
CA MET A 1 -8.70 21.08 9.01
C MET A 1 -8.03 21.87 10.12
N LYS A 2 -7.06 22.74 9.80
CA LYS A 2 -6.41 23.61 10.79
C LYS A 2 -7.39 24.73 11.15
N LYS A 3 -7.96 24.70 12.36
CA LYS A 3 -8.76 25.81 12.88
C LYS A 3 -7.82 26.84 13.49
N ILE A 4 -7.88 28.04 12.93
CA ILE A 4 -7.27 29.27 13.44
C ILE A 4 -7.95 29.60 14.76
N LEU A 5 -7.20 29.62 15.86
CA LEU A 5 -7.69 30.13 17.15
C LEU A 5 -7.29 31.60 17.29
N LEU A 6 -8.30 32.43 17.57
CA LEU A 6 -8.24 33.87 17.69
C LEU A 6 -7.55 34.25 19.01
N LEU A 7 -6.45 35.00 18.93
CA LEU A 7 -5.79 35.59 20.11
C LEU A 7 -6.68 36.74 20.63
N LEU A 8 -7.39 36.53 21.74
CA LEU A 8 -8.19 37.56 22.40
C LEU A 8 -7.47 38.01 23.68
N CYS A 9 -6.58 39.00 23.55
CA CYS A 9 -6.05 39.75 24.69
C CYS A 9 -7.16 40.65 25.26
N LEU A 10 -7.91 40.15 26.23
CA LEU A 10 -8.84 40.96 27.04
C LEU A 10 -8.07 41.57 28.22
N PHE A 11 -7.63 42.81 28.07
CA PHE A 11 -7.30 43.67 29.21
C PHE A 11 -8.60 44.04 29.92
N TRP A 12 -8.75 43.67 31.19
CA TRP A 12 -9.80 44.20 32.05
C TRP A 12 -9.19 44.92 33.26
N THR A 13 -9.50 46.20 33.37
CA THR A 13 -9.24 47.04 34.55
C THR A 13 -10.56 47.20 35.30
N GLY A 14 -10.61 46.86 36.59
CA GLY A 14 -11.85 47.04 37.36
C GLY A 14 -11.87 46.53 38.80
N MET A 15 -11.44 47.39 39.71
CA MET A 15 -11.85 47.50 41.12
C MET A 15 -11.34 46.43 42.12
N VAL A 16 -10.29 46.86 42.81
CA VAL A 16 -9.75 46.31 44.07
C VAL A 16 -10.84 46.28 45.14
N SER A 17 -11.09 45.10 45.71
CA SER A 17 -11.48 44.98 47.11
C SER A 17 -10.36 44.27 47.84
N ALA A 18 -9.82 44.92 48.86
CA ALA A 18 -8.64 44.49 49.60
C ALA A 18 -8.95 43.25 50.42
N GLY A 19 -8.58 42.10 49.87
CA GLY A 19 -8.22 40.88 50.58
C GLY A 19 -7.03 40.31 49.85
N SER A 20 -5.84 40.89 50.04
CA SER A 20 -4.63 40.52 49.31
C SER A 20 -4.01 39.23 49.87
N GLY A 21 -4.77 38.14 49.86
CA GLY A 21 -4.28 36.83 50.26
C GLY A 21 -3.21 36.37 49.28
N TRP A 22 -3.60 36.18 48.02
CA TRP A 22 -2.76 35.54 47.00
C TRP A 22 -1.81 36.45 46.20
N SER A 23 -1.62 37.70 46.62
CA SER A 23 -0.73 38.62 45.89
C SER A 23 0.71 38.07 45.77
N GLY A 24 1.15 37.81 44.54
CA GLY A 24 2.47 37.26 44.20
C GLY A 24 2.53 35.73 44.05
N TRP A 25 1.40 35.04 44.25
CA TRP A 25 1.26 33.61 43.96
C TRP A 25 0.81 33.37 42.52
N GLN A 26 1.22 32.24 41.96
CA GLN A 26 0.84 31.79 40.62
C GLN A 26 0.70 30.28 40.55
N VAL A 27 -0.03 29.77 39.55
CA VAL A 27 -0.02 28.34 39.22
C VAL A 27 1.36 28.01 38.65
N ASN A 28 2.06 27.05 39.25
CA ASN A 28 3.39 26.60 38.84
C ASN A 28 3.30 25.39 37.90
N GLU A 29 2.44 24.44 38.25
CA GLU A 29 2.39 23.13 37.60
C GLU A 29 0.97 22.55 37.69
N VAL A 30 0.49 21.98 36.59
CA VAL A 30 -0.77 21.25 36.50
C VAL A 30 -0.50 19.90 35.86
N TYR A 31 -0.86 18.83 36.55
CA TYR A 31 -0.64 17.47 36.09
C TYR A 31 -1.96 16.71 35.94
N THR A 32 -2.11 16.05 34.80
CA THR A 32 -3.23 15.17 34.47
C THR A 32 -2.77 13.73 34.37
N ASN A 33 -3.70 12.81 34.61
CA ASN A 33 -3.49 11.40 34.36
C ASN A 33 -3.84 11.02 32.91
N GLN A 34 -3.66 9.74 32.53
CA GLN A 34 -4.01 9.18 31.21
C GLN A 34 -5.48 9.33 30.81
N THR A 35 -6.37 9.63 31.76
CA THR A 35 -7.77 9.90 31.47
C THR A 35 -8.07 11.40 31.34
N ALA A 36 -7.03 12.22 31.17
CA ALA A 36 -7.07 13.69 31.18
C ALA A 36 -7.68 14.30 32.46
N SER A 37 -7.67 13.56 33.58
CA SER A 37 -8.17 14.05 34.85
C SER A 37 -7.04 14.67 35.66
N VAL A 38 -7.21 15.91 36.12
CA VAL A 38 -6.20 16.62 36.91
C VAL A 38 -6.00 15.91 38.26
N GLN A 39 -4.76 15.52 38.55
CA GLN A 39 -4.42 14.88 39.83
C GLN A 39 -3.93 15.88 40.86
N TYR A 40 -3.16 16.88 40.43
CA TYR A 40 -2.75 17.98 41.31
C TYR A 40 -2.52 19.28 40.54
N ILE A 41 -2.54 20.36 41.32
CA ILE A 41 -2.18 21.72 40.93
C ILE A 41 -1.20 22.21 41.99
N GLU A 42 -0.01 22.62 41.55
CA GLU A 42 0.96 23.28 42.40
C GLU A 42 0.91 24.78 42.18
N LEU A 43 0.87 25.54 43.28
CA LEU A 43 1.04 26.99 43.27
C LEU A 43 2.42 27.34 43.82
N VAL A 44 3.03 28.39 43.29
CA VAL A 44 4.29 28.94 43.78
C VAL A 44 4.15 30.44 44.09
N ALA A 45 4.79 30.89 45.16
CA ALA A 45 4.86 32.30 45.53
C ALA A 45 6.24 32.88 45.21
N ASP A 46 6.29 34.14 44.75
CA ASP A 46 7.55 34.87 44.65
C ASP A 46 8.13 35.21 46.05
N ALA A 47 9.42 35.57 46.08
CA ALA A 47 10.13 35.87 47.32
C ALA A 47 9.56 37.08 48.11
N SER A 48 8.74 37.91 47.47
CA SER A 48 8.10 39.11 48.04
C SER A 48 6.62 38.90 48.40
N SER A 49 6.10 37.70 48.17
CA SER A 49 4.67 37.40 48.23
C SER A 49 4.13 37.47 49.65
N ASN A 50 2.85 37.82 49.77
CA ASN A 50 2.17 37.69 51.04
C ASN A 50 1.96 36.19 51.34
N GLN A 51 2.57 35.71 52.41
CA GLN A 51 2.44 34.33 52.86
C GLN A 51 1.28 34.15 53.87
N ASN A 52 0.68 35.25 54.34
CA ASN A 52 -0.48 35.21 55.23
C ASN A 52 -1.77 35.17 54.42
N ILE A 53 -2.10 33.98 53.92
CA ILE A 53 -3.23 33.77 53.00
C ILE A 53 -4.39 33.01 53.65
N SER A 54 -4.33 32.75 54.96
CA SER A 54 -5.43 32.13 55.71
C SER A 54 -6.72 32.94 55.55
N GLY A 55 -7.80 32.23 55.19
CA GLY A 55 -9.12 32.78 54.94
C GLY A 55 -9.41 33.13 53.48
N SER A 56 -8.42 33.08 52.59
CA SER A 56 -8.54 33.35 51.14
C SER A 56 -9.16 32.18 50.39
N TRP A 57 -9.70 32.43 49.20
CA TRP A 57 -10.37 31.42 48.39
C TRP A 57 -9.52 30.98 47.20
N ILE A 58 -9.69 29.72 46.82
CA ILE A 58 -9.24 29.14 45.56
C ILE A 58 -10.49 28.62 44.85
N HIS A 59 -10.68 29.02 43.60
CA HIS A 59 -11.76 28.50 42.76
C HIS A 59 -11.16 27.75 41.57
N ILE A 60 -11.59 26.51 41.37
CA ILE A 60 -11.28 25.71 40.18
C ILE A 60 -12.59 25.59 39.40
N THR A 61 -12.65 26.24 38.25
CA THR A 61 -13.85 26.34 37.41
C THR A 61 -13.63 25.60 36.11
N THR A 62 -14.63 24.83 35.73
CA THR A 62 -14.74 24.14 34.44
C THR A 62 -16.00 24.62 33.72
N ASP A 63 -16.25 24.11 32.52
CA ASP A 63 -17.49 24.40 31.79
C ASP A 63 -18.77 23.92 32.53
N PHE A 64 -18.62 22.97 33.45
CA PHE A 64 -19.75 22.27 34.08
C PHE A 64 -19.88 22.51 35.58
N ASP A 65 -18.77 22.83 36.27
CA ASP A 65 -18.76 22.97 37.74
C ASP A 65 -17.68 23.94 38.24
N THR A 66 -17.88 24.47 39.45
CA THR A 66 -16.90 25.30 40.18
C THR A 66 -16.66 24.73 41.57
N HIS A 67 -15.44 24.23 41.80
CA HIS A 67 -14.99 23.80 43.11
C HIS A 67 -14.29 24.95 43.85
N SER A 68 -14.78 25.28 45.05
CA SER A 68 -14.28 26.40 45.85
C SER A 68 -13.72 25.91 47.19
N PHE A 69 -12.50 26.33 47.51
CA PHE A 69 -11.80 25.91 48.72
C PHE A 69 -11.31 27.13 49.49
N ARG A 70 -11.45 27.08 50.82
CA ARG A 70 -10.94 28.13 51.69
C ARG A 70 -9.65 27.67 52.34
N VAL A 71 -8.58 28.45 52.19
CA VAL A 71 -7.32 28.16 52.86
C VAL A 71 -7.47 28.47 54.34
N THR A 72 -7.04 27.55 55.21
CA THR A 72 -7.16 27.69 56.66
C THR A 72 -5.84 28.03 57.35
N GLU A 73 -4.72 27.97 56.62
CA GLU A 73 -3.37 28.13 57.15
C GLU A 73 -2.64 29.32 56.51
N SER A 74 -1.61 29.82 57.21
CA SER A 74 -0.70 30.83 56.70
C SER A 74 0.68 30.20 56.59
N PHE A 75 1.42 30.54 55.53
CA PHE A 75 2.75 30.02 55.27
C PHE A 75 3.79 30.83 56.05
N ASN A 76 4.77 30.16 56.66
CA ASN A 76 5.88 30.82 57.34
C ASN A 76 7.18 30.45 56.63
N GLY A 77 7.51 31.19 55.56
CA GLY A 77 8.67 30.92 54.71
C GLY A 77 8.45 29.85 53.63
N ALA A 78 7.22 29.34 53.46
CA ALA A 78 6.91 28.41 52.38
C ALA A 78 6.46 29.16 51.12
N PHE A 79 6.98 28.74 49.97
CA PHE A 79 6.71 29.32 48.65
C PHE A 79 5.96 28.37 47.73
N HIS A 80 5.50 27.22 48.22
CA HIS A 80 4.74 26.25 47.43
C HIS A 80 3.42 25.90 48.14
N TYR A 81 2.38 25.61 47.37
CA TYR A 81 1.10 25.13 47.88
C TYR A 81 0.53 24.06 46.94
N LEU A 82 0.41 22.83 47.44
CA LEU A 82 0.00 21.68 46.64
C LEU A 82 -1.46 21.33 46.90
N ILE A 83 -2.28 21.42 45.86
CA ILE A 83 -3.68 21.01 45.84
C ILE A 83 -3.76 19.71 45.06
N ALA A 84 -4.35 18.67 45.64
CA ALA A 84 -4.44 17.39 44.95
C ALA A 84 -5.75 16.67 45.24
N ASN A 85 -6.13 15.75 44.35
CA ASN A 85 -7.25 14.86 44.60
C ASN A 85 -6.82 13.68 45.51
N GLN A 86 -7.78 12.84 45.91
CA GLN A 86 -7.47 11.65 46.73
C GLN A 86 -6.61 10.61 46.01
N GLY A 87 -6.74 10.48 44.69
CA GLY A 87 -5.95 9.55 43.88
C GLY A 87 -4.47 9.88 43.97
N PHE A 88 -4.11 11.15 43.76
CA PHE A 88 -2.75 11.66 43.94
C PHE A 88 -2.16 11.27 45.30
N ALA A 89 -2.88 11.52 46.40
CA ALA A 89 -2.37 11.26 47.74
C ALA A 89 -2.12 9.76 48.04
N GLN A 90 -2.66 8.86 47.20
CA GLN A 90 -2.46 7.42 47.26
C GLN A 90 -1.45 6.92 46.22
N SER A 91 -1.06 7.75 45.26
CA SER A 91 -0.14 7.38 44.18
C SER A 91 1.30 7.26 44.67
N PRO A 92 2.08 6.29 44.14
CA PRO A 92 3.51 6.20 44.39
C PRO A 92 4.25 7.48 43.99
N GLY A 93 5.18 7.94 44.84
CA GLY A 93 5.95 9.15 44.58
C GLY A 93 5.21 10.47 44.87
N SER A 94 3.95 10.39 45.30
CA SER A 94 3.23 11.54 45.82
C SER A 94 3.86 12.09 47.10
N VAL A 95 3.69 13.40 47.30
CA VAL A 95 4.02 14.08 48.54
C VAL A 95 2.73 14.51 49.24
N PRO A 96 2.70 14.65 50.58
CA PRO A 96 1.49 15.06 51.28
C PRO A 96 0.97 16.42 50.75
N PRO A 97 -0.24 16.48 50.16
CA PRO A 97 -0.82 17.74 49.69
C PRO A 97 -1.16 18.67 50.85
N ASN A 98 -1.10 19.97 50.59
CA ASN A 98 -1.63 20.96 51.53
C ASN A 98 -3.16 20.92 51.58
N LEU A 99 -3.79 20.67 50.44
CA LEU A 99 -5.23 20.55 50.32
C LEU A 99 -5.58 19.30 49.54
N ILE A 100 -6.36 18.41 50.17
CA ILE A 100 -6.93 17.24 49.50
C ILE A 100 -8.38 17.54 49.12
N VAL A 101 -8.66 17.46 47.83
CA VAL A 101 -9.99 17.60 47.25
C VAL A 101 -10.66 16.23 47.15
N GLN A 102 -11.92 16.16 47.54
CA GLN A 102 -12.75 14.96 47.42
C GLN A 102 -13.30 14.88 46.00
N GLY A 103 -13.10 13.75 45.32
CA GLY A 103 -13.52 13.57 43.92
C GLY A 103 -12.49 14.10 42.92
N GLN A 104 -12.92 14.30 41.67
CA GLN A 104 -12.08 14.84 40.61
C GLN A 104 -11.86 16.36 40.80
N LEU A 105 -10.64 16.83 40.55
CA LEU A 105 -10.35 18.27 40.48
C LEU A 105 -10.89 18.90 39.19
N PHE A 106 -10.95 18.09 38.13
CA PHE A 106 -11.34 18.47 36.77
C PHE A 106 -11.98 17.28 36.05
N ASP A 107 -13.07 17.53 35.34
CA ASP A 107 -13.71 16.57 34.43
C ASP A 107 -13.04 16.64 33.05
N PRO A 108 -12.44 15.53 32.56
CA PRO A 108 -11.78 15.48 31.24
C PRO A 108 -12.69 15.81 30.06
N ALA A 109 -14.02 15.81 30.22
CA ALA A 109 -14.95 16.24 29.18
C ALA A 109 -15.04 17.78 29.01
N SER A 110 -14.41 18.56 29.89
CA SER A 110 -14.47 20.03 29.84
C SER A 110 -13.47 20.60 28.83
N MET A 111 -13.86 21.69 28.17
CA MET A 111 -13.06 22.44 27.22
C MET A 111 -12.35 23.64 27.85
N THR A 112 -12.62 23.95 29.12
CA THR A 112 -11.92 25.00 29.86
C THR A 112 -11.54 24.55 31.26
N LEU A 113 -10.30 24.87 31.67
CA LEU A 113 -9.85 24.79 33.06
C LEU A 113 -9.42 26.20 33.50
N GLN A 114 -10.13 26.76 34.48
CA GLN A 114 -9.79 28.05 35.07
C GLN A 114 -9.48 27.89 36.56
N ILE A 115 -8.34 28.43 37.00
CA ILE A 115 -7.94 28.50 38.40
C ILE A 115 -7.92 29.97 38.82
N THR A 116 -8.70 30.30 39.83
CA THR A 116 -8.79 31.67 40.37
C THR A 116 -8.26 31.72 41.81
N LEU A 117 -7.31 32.62 42.04
CA LEU A 117 -6.72 32.93 43.34
C LEU A 117 -7.19 34.33 43.77
N ASP A 118 -8.25 34.41 44.58
CA ASP A 118 -9.04 35.63 44.83
C ASP A 118 -9.43 36.40 43.54
N ASN A 119 -8.57 37.28 43.03
CA ASN A 119 -8.83 38.08 41.82
C ASN A 119 -7.97 37.68 40.60
N ASP A 120 -6.94 36.86 40.80
CA ASP A 120 -6.04 36.43 39.72
C ASP A 120 -6.61 35.19 39.02
N ASN A 121 -6.68 35.21 37.69
CA ASN A 121 -7.26 34.14 36.89
C ASN A 121 -6.22 33.51 35.96
N TYR A 122 -6.09 32.19 36.03
CA TYR A 122 -5.25 31.37 35.16
C TYR A 122 -6.16 30.47 34.33
N ILE A 123 -6.07 30.55 33.00
CA ILE A 123 -6.90 29.77 32.08
C ILE A 123 -5.98 28.84 31.29
N PHE A 124 -6.31 27.56 31.31
CA PHE A 124 -5.61 26.50 30.60
C PHE A 124 -6.55 25.88 29.56
N ASP A 125 -6.04 25.63 28.36
CA ASP A 125 -6.71 24.75 27.41
C ASP A 125 -6.41 23.31 27.84
N PRO A 126 -7.41 22.50 28.23
CA PRO A 126 -7.18 21.12 28.63
C PRO A 126 -6.50 20.26 27.56
N LEU A 127 -6.58 20.66 26.27
CA LEU A 127 -5.88 19.97 25.18
C LEU A 127 -4.37 20.21 25.16
N ASP A 128 -3.89 21.26 25.84
CA ASP A 128 -2.48 21.57 25.96
C ASP A 128 -1.82 20.89 27.18
N ILE A 129 -2.61 20.24 28.05
CA ILE A 129 -2.11 19.52 29.21
C ILE A 129 -1.83 18.05 28.83
N PRO A 130 -0.61 17.53 29.04
CA PRO A 130 -0.27 16.14 28.69
C PRO A 130 -1.12 15.10 29.42
N ASP A 131 -1.67 14.14 28.70
CA ASP A 131 -2.46 13.01 29.21
C ASP A 131 -1.64 11.70 29.26
N ASP A 132 -0.39 11.79 29.70
CA ASP A 132 0.60 10.70 29.59
C ASP A 132 1.08 10.13 30.93
N ASP A 133 0.38 10.46 32.03
CA ASP A 133 0.73 10.07 33.41
C ASP A 133 2.16 10.48 33.84
N PHE A 134 2.90 11.28 33.08
CA PHE A 134 4.32 11.54 33.34
C PHE A 134 4.69 13.02 33.28
N TYR A 135 4.23 13.73 32.26
CA TYR A 135 4.49 15.15 32.05
C TYR A 135 3.38 16.02 32.64
N ALA A 136 3.76 17.21 33.06
CA ALA A 136 2.90 18.26 33.58
C ALA A 136 3.06 19.52 32.74
N LEU A 137 2.01 20.34 32.75
CA LEU A 137 2.05 21.67 32.15
C LEU A 137 2.52 22.68 33.20
N TYR A 138 3.57 23.43 32.87
CA TYR A 138 4.14 24.45 33.72
C TYR A 138 3.55 25.83 33.44
N PHE A 139 3.75 26.77 34.37
CA PHE A 139 3.27 28.15 34.28
C PHE A 139 3.62 28.86 32.95
N ASP A 140 4.81 28.60 32.41
CA ASP A 140 5.28 29.16 31.14
C ASP A 140 4.68 28.48 29.91
N MET A 141 3.67 27.62 30.12
CA MET A 141 3.07 26.70 29.15
C MET A 141 4.08 25.70 28.57
N GLY A 142 5.20 25.48 29.26
CA GLY A 142 6.16 24.43 28.96
C GLY A 142 5.66 23.07 29.44
N ILE A 143 5.98 22.02 28.68
CA ILE A 143 5.75 20.64 29.10
C ILE A 143 7.03 20.13 29.77
N GLY A 144 6.92 19.61 30.99
CA GLY A 144 8.05 19.12 31.78
C GLY A 144 7.66 17.93 32.65
N VAL A 145 8.65 17.22 33.19
CA VAL A 145 8.39 16.08 34.10
C VAL A 145 7.64 16.59 35.33
N ASN A 146 6.65 15.83 35.82
CA ASN A 146 5.89 16.25 36.99
C ASN A 146 6.80 16.33 38.25
N THR A 147 6.76 17.45 38.99
CA THR A 147 7.63 17.70 40.16
C THR A 147 6.87 18.26 41.38
N PRO A 148 5.80 17.59 41.83
CA PRO A 148 4.92 18.12 42.87
C PRO A 148 5.70 18.47 44.14
N THR A 149 5.59 19.72 44.58
CA THR A 149 6.24 20.26 45.77
C THR A 149 5.20 20.85 46.73
N ASN A 150 5.18 20.39 47.98
CA ASN A 150 4.27 20.91 49.01
C ASN A 150 4.88 22.09 49.80
N ALA A 151 4.07 22.74 50.65
CA ALA A 151 4.54 23.88 51.45
C ALA A 151 5.65 23.53 52.47
N ALA A 152 5.83 22.24 52.82
CA ALA A 152 6.93 21.82 53.67
C ALA A 152 8.26 21.69 52.90
N GLY A 153 8.25 21.93 51.58
CA GLY A 153 9.39 21.76 50.69
C GLY A 153 9.68 20.29 50.35
N ASN A 154 8.72 19.38 50.58
CA ASN A 154 8.84 18.02 50.09
C ASN A 154 8.50 18.02 48.61
N ALA A 155 9.49 17.68 47.79
CA ALA A 155 9.31 17.43 46.37
C ALA A 155 9.14 15.93 46.10
N GLY A 156 8.26 15.60 45.17
CA GLY A 156 8.02 14.25 44.69
C GLY A 156 8.07 14.19 43.18
N GLN A 157 7.69 13.03 42.67
CA GLN A 157 7.44 12.78 41.26
C GLN A 157 6.47 11.61 41.23
N LEU A 158 5.29 11.83 40.69
CA LEU A 158 4.36 10.76 40.37
C LEU A 158 4.99 9.88 39.30
N TYR A 159 4.97 8.59 39.58
CA TYR A 159 5.28 7.55 38.62
C TYR A 159 3.97 7.08 37.98
N GLU A 160 4.04 6.48 36.79
CA GLU A 160 2.90 5.84 36.14
C GLU A 160 2.10 4.96 37.13
N ASN A 161 0.77 5.04 37.03
CA ASN A 161 -0.16 4.35 37.93
C ASN A 161 0.11 2.83 37.99
N PRO A 162 0.33 2.25 39.19
CA PRO A 162 0.88 0.90 39.37
C PRO A 162 -0.04 -0.29 39.02
N ILE A 163 -1.19 -0.09 38.34
CA ILE A 163 -1.90 -1.22 37.71
C ILE A 163 -1.07 -1.81 36.54
N PHE A 164 -0.05 -1.07 36.07
CA PHE A 164 0.93 -1.54 35.08
C PHE A 164 2.37 -1.66 35.62
N GLN A 165 2.58 -1.65 36.94
CA GLN A 165 3.92 -1.87 37.49
C GLN A 165 4.20 -3.37 37.69
N SER A 166 4.51 -4.06 36.59
CA SER A 166 5.42 -5.21 36.67
C SER A 166 6.39 -5.38 35.51
N ASP A 167 6.51 -4.47 34.54
CA ASP A 167 7.52 -4.63 33.45
C ASP A 167 8.16 -3.32 32.94
N PHE A 168 8.38 -2.31 33.80
CA PHE A 168 9.57 -1.45 33.60
C PHE A 168 10.73 -2.04 34.42
N GLU A 169 11.04 -3.28 34.09
CA GLU A 169 12.43 -3.64 33.91
C GLU A 169 13.03 -2.54 33.04
N PHE A 170 14.17 -1.97 33.43
CA PHE A 170 15.02 -1.35 32.43
C PHE A 170 15.25 -2.44 31.40
N CYS A 171 14.47 -2.46 30.31
CA CYS A 171 14.57 -3.57 29.38
C CYS A 171 15.96 -3.43 28.81
N GLY A 172 16.86 -4.33 29.24
CA GLY A 172 18.27 -4.25 28.84
C GLY A 172 18.41 -4.24 27.32
N ALA A 173 17.38 -4.75 26.62
CA ALA A 173 17.12 -4.57 25.20
C ALA A 173 15.61 -4.38 24.96
N PRO A 174 15.10 -3.16 24.67
CA PRO A 174 13.74 -2.98 24.19
C PRO A 174 13.59 -3.55 22.78
N ILE A 175 12.38 -4.01 22.46
CA ILE A 175 12.01 -4.58 21.16
C ILE A 175 11.32 -3.48 20.34
N LEU A 176 11.86 -3.20 19.16
CA LEU A 176 11.16 -2.40 18.16
C LEU A 176 10.16 -3.31 17.46
N GLN A 177 8.88 -2.97 17.55
CA GLN A 177 7.77 -3.74 17.02
C GLN A 177 6.88 -2.84 16.17
N PHE A 178 6.10 -3.44 15.30
CA PHE A 178 5.35 -2.81 14.22
C PHE A 178 3.93 -3.33 14.27
N ARG A 179 2.96 -2.44 14.10
CA ARG A 179 1.55 -2.81 14.15
C ARG A 179 1.24 -3.78 13.01
N ASP A 180 0.55 -4.86 13.35
CA ASP A 180 -0.01 -5.85 12.45
C ASP A 180 -1.53 -5.73 12.54
N TRP A 181 -2.12 -4.97 11.61
CA TRP A 181 -3.52 -4.58 11.65
C TRP A 181 -4.44 -5.63 11.03
N ASP A 182 -3.97 -6.36 10.01
CA ASP A 182 -4.74 -7.39 9.32
C ASP A 182 -4.47 -8.83 9.81
N ASN A 183 -3.50 -9.01 10.71
CA ASN A 183 -3.15 -10.24 11.44
C ASN A 183 -2.50 -11.33 10.57
N ASP A 184 -1.58 -10.97 9.67
CA ASP A 184 -0.78 -11.92 8.90
C ASP A 184 0.63 -12.20 9.46
N ASN A 185 0.96 -11.57 10.59
CA ASN A 185 2.24 -11.59 11.31
C ASN A 185 3.36 -10.76 10.70
N HIS A 186 3.07 -9.90 9.72
CA HIS A 186 3.96 -8.85 9.26
C HIS A 186 3.38 -7.50 9.68
N GLY A 187 4.24 -6.53 9.97
CA GLY A 187 3.83 -5.25 10.54
C GLY A 187 4.28 -4.05 9.72
N ASN A 188 3.54 -2.97 9.85
CA ASN A 188 3.79 -1.73 9.13
C ASN A 188 5.00 -0.96 9.68
N ALA A 189 6.05 -0.83 8.87
CA ALA A 189 7.27 -0.09 9.22
C ALA A 189 7.04 1.37 9.68
N PHE A 190 5.92 1.99 9.29
CA PHE A 190 5.58 3.38 9.64
C PHE A 190 4.71 3.50 10.91
N ASP A 191 4.18 2.39 11.44
CA ASP A 191 3.44 2.33 12.71
C ASP A 191 4.22 1.46 13.71
N SER A 192 5.29 2.05 14.26
CA SER A 192 6.21 1.36 15.16
C SER A 192 6.03 1.80 16.62
N LEU A 193 6.26 0.85 17.52
CA LEU A 193 6.24 1.03 18.97
C LEU A 193 7.51 0.39 19.55
N LEU A 194 8.14 1.06 20.52
CA LEU A 194 9.24 0.50 21.28
C LEU A 194 8.71 0.00 22.63
N ALA A 195 8.86 -1.29 22.95
CA ALA A 195 8.39 -1.83 24.23
C ALA A 195 9.28 -2.98 24.75
N CYS A 196 9.11 -3.32 26.04
CA CYS A 196 9.86 -4.40 26.69
C CYS A 196 9.43 -5.81 26.26
N GLN A 197 8.17 -5.94 25.82
CA GLN A 197 7.55 -7.18 25.38
C GLN A 197 6.68 -6.89 24.16
N LEU A 198 6.51 -7.90 23.30
CA LEU A 198 5.63 -7.81 22.15
C LEU A 198 4.18 -7.57 22.60
N LYS A 199 3.56 -6.50 22.08
CA LYS A 199 2.17 -6.13 22.38
C LYS A 199 1.23 -6.89 21.44
N ALA A 200 0.02 -7.15 21.91
CA ALA A 200 -1.01 -7.73 21.04
C ALA A 200 -1.30 -6.78 19.87
N GLY A 201 -1.38 -7.32 18.65
CA GLY A 201 -1.51 -6.53 17.41
C GLY A 201 -0.21 -5.87 16.94
N TYR A 202 0.94 -6.29 17.47
CA TYR A 202 2.26 -5.88 17.00
C TYR A 202 3.14 -7.11 16.76
N VAL A 203 4.06 -7.01 15.81
CA VAL A 203 5.08 -8.01 15.46
C VAL A 203 6.45 -7.36 15.33
N GLU A 204 7.53 -8.15 15.43
CA GLU A 204 8.90 -7.62 15.23
C GLU A 204 9.23 -7.44 13.75
N ASP A 205 8.52 -8.16 12.88
CA ASP A 205 8.73 -8.12 11.45
C ASP A 205 8.06 -6.87 10.85
N ASN A 206 8.85 -6.00 10.23
CA ASN A 206 8.39 -4.73 9.67
C ASN A 206 8.22 -4.74 8.16
N THR A 207 8.14 -5.93 7.57
CA THR A 207 8.28 -6.11 6.13
C THR A 207 6.96 -6.06 5.36
N ASP A 208 5.84 -5.79 6.05
CA ASP A 208 4.53 -5.69 5.42
C ASP A 208 4.43 -4.49 4.46
N CYS A 209 4.07 -4.78 3.20
CA CYS A 209 3.84 -3.76 2.19
C CYS A 209 2.39 -3.27 2.13
N ASN A 210 1.43 -3.99 2.73
CA ASN A 210 0.04 -3.58 2.84
C ASN A 210 -0.68 -4.16 4.08
N ASP A 211 -0.48 -3.48 5.21
CA ASP A 211 -1.09 -3.69 6.55
C ASP A 211 -2.62 -3.45 6.61
N ASN A 212 -3.33 -3.66 5.51
CA ASN A 212 -4.79 -3.68 5.46
C ASN A 212 -5.32 -4.92 4.69
N ASP A 213 -4.46 -5.80 4.21
CA ASP A 213 -4.81 -7.02 3.49
C ASP A 213 -3.87 -8.17 3.87
N SER A 214 -4.35 -9.05 4.74
CA SER A 214 -3.67 -10.26 5.23
C SER A 214 -3.22 -11.27 4.16
N ASN A 215 -3.46 -10.99 2.87
CA ASN A 215 -2.95 -11.77 1.74
C ASN A 215 -1.80 -11.06 1.02
N ILE A 216 -1.28 -9.95 1.53
CA ILE A 216 -0.23 -9.16 0.90
C ILE A 216 0.89 -8.97 1.91
N TYR A 217 1.80 -9.94 1.96
CA TYR A 217 2.91 -9.97 2.92
C TYR A 217 4.12 -10.75 2.39
N PRO A 218 5.33 -10.46 2.90
CA PRO A 218 6.55 -11.13 2.48
C PRO A 218 6.51 -12.65 2.51
N GLY A 219 6.80 -13.26 1.36
CA GLY A 219 6.86 -14.71 1.20
C GLY A 219 5.51 -15.40 0.99
N ASN A 220 4.42 -14.63 0.81
CA ASN A 220 3.18 -15.20 0.30
C ASN A 220 3.36 -15.78 -1.12
N ILE A 221 2.43 -16.63 -1.56
CA ILE A 221 2.41 -17.13 -2.93
C ILE A 221 1.93 -16.01 -3.83
N ASP A 222 2.77 -15.63 -4.79
CA ASP A 222 2.42 -14.62 -5.78
C ASP A 222 2.49 -15.20 -7.20
N ASN A 223 1.34 -15.26 -7.87
CA ASN A 223 1.25 -15.69 -9.26
C ASN A 223 0.72 -14.52 -10.10
N PRO A 224 1.23 -14.37 -11.34
CA PRO A 224 0.72 -13.40 -12.27
C PRO A 224 -0.80 -13.25 -12.34
N ASP A 225 -1.32 -12.06 -12.00
CA ASP A 225 -2.75 -11.77 -12.01
C ASP A 225 -3.13 -10.47 -12.76
N LEU A 226 -4.43 -10.25 -12.98
CA LEU A 226 -4.95 -9.15 -13.81
C LEU A 226 -5.15 -7.82 -13.06
N ALA A 227 -5.10 -7.87 -11.73
CA ALA A 227 -5.10 -6.73 -10.82
C ALA A 227 -3.67 -6.21 -10.58
N TYR A 228 -2.65 -6.99 -10.93
CA TYR A 228 -1.23 -6.68 -10.84
C TYR A 228 -0.78 -6.49 -9.39
N ILE A 229 -1.26 -7.36 -8.51
CA ILE A 229 -0.96 -7.31 -7.09
C ILE A 229 0.34 -8.06 -6.86
N ASP A 230 1.34 -7.36 -6.30
CA ASP A 230 2.49 -8.01 -5.68
C ASP A 230 2.02 -8.51 -4.30
N SER A 231 1.66 -9.79 -4.23
CA SER A 231 1.11 -10.39 -3.01
C SER A 231 2.19 -10.78 -2.01
N ASN A 232 3.46 -10.82 -2.43
CA ASN A 232 4.56 -11.30 -1.61
C ASN A 232 5.59 -10.21 -1.25
N CYS A 233 5.26 -8.96 -1.55
CA CYS A 233 6.06 -7.76 -1.29
C CYS A 233 7.50 -7.83 -1.81
N ASP A 234 7.76 -8.65 -2.83
CA ASP A 234 9.11 -8.79 -3.40
C ASP A 234 9.39 -7.77 -4.51
N GLY A 235 8.39 -6.93 -4.81
CA GLY A 235 8.44 -5.89 -5.80
C GLY A 235 8.10 -6.36 -7.20
N ILE A 236 7.52 -7.55 -7.40
CA ILE A 236 7.09 -8.07 -8.71
C ILE A 236 5.72 -8.72 -8.55
N ASP A 237 4.81 -8.52 -9.52
CA ASP A 237 3.59 -9.33 -9.66
C ASP A 237 3.96 -10.68 -10.31
N GLY A 238 4.27 -11.66 -9.46
CA GLY A 238 4.66 -13.03 -9.77
C GLY A 238 5.93 -13.52 -9.05
N ASP A 239 6.01 -14.83 -8.77
CA ASP A 239 7.12 -15.44 -8.03
C ASP A 239 8.46 -15.47 -8.82
N ARG A 240 9.47 -14.76 -8.30
CA ARG A 240 10.84 -14.68 -8.85
C ARG A 240 11.53 -16.04 -9.02
N ASN A 241 11.32 -16.97 -8.09
CA ASN A 241 11.94 -18.28 -8.09
C ASN A 241 11.24 -19.28 -9.02
N ASN A 242 9.97 -19.00 -9.36
CA ASN A 242 9.15 -19.80 -10.24
C ASN A 242 8.98 -19.20 -11.66
N SER A 243 9.76 -18.18 -11.99
CA SER A 243 9.63 -17.39 -13.22
C SER A 243 10.90 -17.30 -14.05
N ILE A 244 10.79 -17.32 -15.38
CA ILE A 244 11.86 -16.94 -16.31
C ILE A 244 11.60 -15.51 -16.80
N PHE A 245 12.65 -14.70 -16.91
CA PHE A 245 12.56 -13.28 -17.26
C PHE A 245 13.02 -13.04 -18.69
N VAL A 246 12.17 -12.37 -19.49
CA VAL A 246 12.41 -12.11 -20.91
C VAL A 246 12.34 -10.62 -21.22
N VAL A 247 13.42 -10.08 -21.78
CA VAL A 247 13.59 -8.66 -22.18
C VAL A 247 14.10 -8.59 -23.61
N SER A 248 13.52 -7.71 -24.42
CA SER A 248 13.85 -7.65 -25.85
C SER A 248 15.33 -7.33 -26.08
N GLY A 249 16.03 -8.21 -26.81
CA GLY A 249 17.45 -8.02 -27.14
C GLY A 249 18.43 -8.41 -26.04
N ALA A 250 17.95 -8.90 -24.89
CA ALA A 250 18.82 -9.42 -23.84
C ALA A 250 19.46 -10.77 -24.22
N SER A 251 20.57 -11.11 -23.56
CA SER A 251 21.32 -12.35 -23.81
C SER A 251 21.73 -13.06 -22.52
N GLY A 252 21.07 -12.72 -21.42
CA GLY A 252 21.32 -13.27 -20.09
C GLY A 252 20.76 -14.67 -19.92
N SER A 253 20.94 -15.21 -18.71
CA SER A 253 20.46 -16.55 -18.35
C SER A 253 18.94 -16.67 -18.34
N GLY A 254 18.20 -15.58 -18.11
CA GLY A 254 16.75 -15.58 -17.91
C GLY A 254 16.31 -16.02 -16.50
N LEU A 255 17.24 -16.36 -15.61
CA LEU A 255 16.92 -16.89 -14.28
C LEU A 255 16.63 -15.80 -13.23
N THR A 256 16.98 -14.55 -13.52
CA THR A 256 16.72 -13.40 -12.65
C THR A 256 16.31 -12.19 -13.50
N ALA A 257 15.53 -11.28 -12.92
CA ALA A 257 15.15 -10.03 -13.59
C ALA A 257 16.36 -9.17 -14.00
N ALA A 258 17.46 -9.24 -13.23
CA ALA A 258 18.71 -8.52 -13.51
C ALA A 258 19.56 -9.16 -14.63
N ASP A 259 19.28 -10.41 -15.02
CA ASP A 259 19.97 -11.14 -16.08
C ASP A 259 18.95 -11.84 -17.00
N PRO A 260 18.08 -11.09 -17.70
CA PRO A 260 17.00 -11.63 -18.50
C PRO A 260 17.51 -12.24 -19.81
N THR A 261 16.76 -13.18 -20.37
CA THR A 261 17.01 -13.71 -21.71
C THR A 261 16.23 -12.93 -22.77
N GLY A 262 16.65 -12.96 -24.03
CA GLY A 262 15.95 -12.26 -25.13
C GLY A 262 15.05 -13.15 -25.98
N ASP A 263 15.07 -14.46 -25.77
CA ASP A 263 14.35 -15.42 -26.58
C ASP A 263 13.12 -15.97 -25.82
N ALA A 264 11.95 -15.40 -26.10
CA ALA A 264 10.69 -15.81 -25.49
C ALA A 264 10.30 -17.27 -25.83
N TYR A 265 10.76 -17.80 -26.96
CA TYR A 265 10.44 -19.18 -27.36
C TYR A 265 11.30 -20.17 -26.58
N ALA A 266 12.62 -19.94 -26.52
CA ALA A 266 13.55 -20.76 -25.76
C ALA A 266 13.33 -20.66 -24.24
N ALA A 267 12.81 -19.52 -23.75
CA ALA A 267 12.48 -19.31 -22.34
C ALA A 267 11.51 -20.36 -21.78
N GLN A 268 10.62 -20.93 -22.60
CA GLN A 268 9.73 -22.00 -22.16
C GLN A 268 10.50 -23.27 -21.78
N GLN A 269 11.46 -23.67 -22.61
CA GLN A 269 12.28 -24.84 -22.32
C GLN A 269 13.20 -24.58 -21.12
N LEU A 270 13.68 -23.34 -20.98
CA LEU A 270 14.43 -22.92 -19.82
C LEU A 270 13.59 -23.03 -18.54
N ALA A 271 12.32 -22.66 -18.58
CA ALA A 271 11.40 -22.79 -17.45
C ALA A 271 11.26 -24.26 -17.02
N LEU A 272 10.97 -25.16 -17.97
CA LEU A 272 10.89 -26.60 -17.72
C LEU A 272 12.20 -27.18 -17.15
N ASN A 273 13.34 -26.81 -17.71
CA ASN A 273 14.65 -27.29 -17.29
C ASN A 273 15.02 -26.84 -15.85
N ASN A 274 14.44 -25.73 -15.39
CA ASN A 274 14.69 -25.18 -14.06
C ASN A 274 13.49 -25.37 -13.11
N ASN A 275 12.51 -26.21 -13.50
CA ASN A 275 11.31 -26.47 -12.71
C ASN A 275 10.55 -25.20 -12.32
N ARG A 276 10.39 -24.29 -13.30
CA ARG A 276 9.66 -23.02 -13.19
C ARG A 276 8.41 -23.08 -14.05
N ALA A 277 7.32 -22.52 -13.54
CA ALA A 277 6.00 -22.57 -14.18
C ALA A 277 5.69 -21.34 -15.04
N TRP A 278 6.38 -20.22 -14.84
CA TRP A 278 6.07 -18.95 -15.49
C TRP A 278 7.21 -18.43 -16.38
N VAL A 279 6.83 -17.76 -17.46
CA VAL A 279 7.70 -16.89 -18.26
C VAL A 279 7.09 -15.50 -18.25
N LEU A 280 7.83 -14.55 -17.65
CA LEU A 280 7.46 -13.16 -17.54
C LEU A 280 8.16 -12.39 -18.66
N ILE A 281 7.39 -11.65 -19.44
CA ILE A 281 7.84 -11.06 -20.69
C ILE A 281 7.59 -9.56 -20.67
N GLU A 282 8.67 -8.78 -20.81
CA GLU A 282 8.60 -7.34 -20.99
C GLU A 282 7.74 -7.00 -22.21
N SER A 283 7.06 -5.86 -22.16
CA SER A 283 6.40 -5.26 -23.32
C SER A 283 7.38 -5.14 -24.50
N GLY A 284 7.02 -5.69 -25.66
CA GLY A 284 7.89 -5.74 -26.82
C GLY A 284 7.36 -6.68 -27.90
N VAL A 285 8.11 -6.79 -29.00
CA VAL A 285 7.82 -7.74 -30.09
C VAL A 285 8.93 -8.78 -30.12
N TYR A 286 8.56 -10.05 -29.96
CA TYR A 286 9.48 -11.17 -29.86
C TYR A 286 9.24 -12.15 -31.01
N PRO A 287 10.30 -12.57 -31.72
CA PRO A 287 10.22 -13.77 -32.55
C PRO A 287 9.79 -14.95 -31.68
N PHE A 288 8.83 -15.73 -32.15
CA PHE A 288 8.32 -16.87 -31.41
C PHE A 288 8.21 -18.10 -32.32
N GLY A 289 8.98 -19.13 -31.99
CA GLY A 289 9.07 -20.35 -32.78
C GLY A 289 10.04 -20.27 -33.95
N THR A 290 9.98 -21.32 -34.75
CA THR A 290 10.70 -21.53 -36.00
C THR A 290 9.74 -21.48 -37.18
N VAL A 291 10.28 -21.53 -38.39
CA VAL A 291 9.47 -21.65 -39.62
C VAL A 291 8.53 -22.86 -39.62
N ASN A 292 8.86 -23.93 -38.89
CA ASN A 292 8.09 -25.16 -38.87
C ASN A 292 7.27 -25.34 -37.59
N ASP A 293 7.58 -24.59 -36.53
CA ASP A 293 7.05 -24.89 -35.20
C ASP A 293 7.01 -23.65 -34.29
N ALA A 294 5.82 -23.34 -33.74
CA ALA A 294 5.60 -22.32 -32.72
C ALA A 294 4.80 -22.91 -31.54
N ASN A 295 5.23 -24.08 -31.07
CA ASN A 295 4.58 -24.79 -29.98
C ASN A 295 4.71 -24.04 -28.64
N LEU A 296 3.57 -23.95 -27.94
CA LEU A 296 3.51 -23.60 -26.53
C LEU A 296 3.73 -24.88 -25.72
N LEU A 297 4.77 -24.90 -24.89
CA LEU A 297 5.16 -26.11 -24.17
C LEU A 297 4.18 -26.37 -23.01
N PRO A 298 3.70 -27.61 -22.82
CA PRO A 298 2.82 -27.95 -21.69
C PRO A 298 3.41 -27.58 -20.33
N GLY A 299 2.56 -27.02 -19.46
CA GLY A 299 2.94 -26.67 -18.08
C GLY A 299 3.69 -25.35 -17.91
N VAL A 300 3.90 -24.59 -19.00
CA VAL A 300 4.55 -23.27 -18.96
C VAL A 300 3.54 -22.15 -19.22
N ASN A 301 3.30 -21.32 -18.23
CA ASN A 301 2.43 -20.15 -18.34
C ASN A 301 3.22 -18.95 -18.90
N LEU A 302 2.55 -18.07 -19.65
CA LEU A 302 3.18 -16.84 -20.16
C LEU A 302 2.42 -15.61 -19.65
N ALA A 303 3.15 -14.63 -19.14
CA ALA A 303 2.62 -13.37 -18.68
C ALA A 303 3.36 -12.20 -19.33
N GLY A 304 2.63 -11.36 -20.05
CA GLY A 304 3.18 -10.19 -20.75
C GLY A 304 2.94 -8.87 -20.01
N LYS A 305 3.38 -7.79 -20.66
CA LYS A 305 3.25 -6.38 -20.27
C LYS A 305 4.09 -5.93 -19.07
N TYR A 306 5.12 -6.66 -18.71
CA TYR A 306 6.09 -6.17 -17.73
C TYR A 306 6.86 -4.96 -18.27
N ILE A 307 7.26 -4.06 -17.37
CA ILE A 307 8.37 -3.14 -17.60
C ILE A 307 9.70 -3.89 -17.47
N ASN A 308 10.79 -3.27 -17.94
CA ASN A 308 12.11 -3.92 -18.02
C ASN A 308 12.72 -4.28 -16.65
N ASP A 309 12.28 -3.64 -15.56
CA ASP A 309 12.64 -3.99 -14.18
C ASP A 309 11.73 -5.07 -13.57
N PHE A 310 10.64 -5.44 -14.27
CA PHE A 310 9.59 -6.36 -13.85
C PHE A 310 8.78 -5.92 -12.61
N GLU A 311 9.01 -4.71 -12.10
CA GLU A 311 8.40 -4.27 -10.84
C GLU A 311 6.94 -3.86 -10.97
N SER A 312 6.48 -3.68 -12.21
CA SER A 312 5.07 -3.44 -12.48
C SER A 312 4.69 -3.89 -13.89
N ARG A 313 3.40 -3.81 -14.18
CA ARG A 313 2.87 -4.04 -15.52
C ARG A 313 2.07 -2.86 -16.01
N PHE A 314 2.19 -2.55 -17.31
CA PHE A 314 1.45 -1.44 -17.89
C PHE A 314 -0.04 -1.74 -18.03
N ILE A 315 -0.86 -0.88 -17.42
CA ILE A 315 -2.33 -0.89 -17.58
C ILE A 315 -2.74 -0.35 -18.97
N ASP A 316 -1.91 0.45 -19.64
CA ASP A 316 -2.25 1.06 -20.94
C ASP A 316 -2.41 -0.03 -22.05
N PRO A 317 -3.61 -0.18 -22.63
CA PRO A 317 -3.90 -1.19 -23.64
C PRO A 317 -3.25 -0.94 -25.01
N ILE A 318 -2.81 0.29 -25.33
CA ILE A 318 -2.48 0.68 -26.70
C ILE A 318 -0.97 0.70 -26.94
N ASN A 319 -0.19 1.28 -26.02
CA ASN A 319 1.23 1.57 -26.26
C ASN A 319 2.20 0.48 -25.80
N PHE A 320 1.74 -0.40 -24.91
CA PHE A 320 2.58 -1.46 -24.32
C PHE A 320 1.93 -2.81 -24.58
N GLN A 321 2.53 -3.58 -25.49
CA GLN A 321 2.03 -4.89 -25.93
C GLN A 321 3.19 -5.89 -25.87
N THR A 322 2.90 -7.11 -25.42
CA THR A 322 3.82 -8.25 -25.57
C THR A 322 3.33 -9.07 -26.76
N GLN A 323 3.96 -8.87 -27.92
CA GLN A 323 3.64 -9.59 -29.14
C GLN A 323 4.61 -10.73 -29.37
N LEU A 324 4.08 -11.94 -29.48
CA LEU A 324 4.79 -13.13 -29.94
C LEU A 324 4.53 -13.28 -31.43
N SER A 325 5.54 -12.96 -32.23
CA SER A 325 5.50 -12.97 -33.69
C SER A 325 6.03 -14.28 -34.22
N THR A 326 5.15 -15.11 -34.75
CA THR A 326 5.52 -16.37 -35.38
C THR A 326 5.81 -16.15 -36.87
N PRO A 327 6.65 -16.99 -37.51
CA PRO A 327 7.04 -16.77 -38.92
C PRO A 327 5.91 -16.94 -39.94
N TYR A 328 5.01 -17.91 -39.73
CA TYR A 328 3.89 -18.22 -40.63
C TYR A 328 2.60 -18.37 -39.82
N HIS A 329 2.26 -19.58 -39.40
CA HIS A 329 1.10 -19.79 -38.53
C HIS A 329 1.37 -19.30 -37.12
N GLY A 330 0.32 -18.94 -36.40
CA GLY A 330 0.35 -18.59 -34.99
C GLY A 330 0.73 -19.77 -34.08
N ALA A 331 0.66 -19.52 -32.77
CA ALA A 331 1.11 -20.48 -31.76
C ALA A 331 0.24 -21.74 -31.70
N LYS A 332 0.78 -22.84 -31.19
CA LYS A 332 0.06 -24.12 -31.12
C LYS A 332 0.20 -24.81 -29.78
N ILE A 333 -0.89 -25.39 -29.29
CA ILE A 333 -0.90 -26.34 -28.18
C ILE A 333 -1.33 -27.69 -28.74
N THR A 334 -0.42 -28.65 -28.70
CA THR A 334 -0.51 -29.93 -29.42
C THR A 334 -0.73 -31.14 -28.52
N ALA A 335 -0.82 -30.95 -27.20
CA ALA A 335 -1.04 -32.00 -26.21
C ALA A 335 -2.12 -31.57 -25.23
N GLY A 336 -2.84 -32.50 -24.60
CA GLY A 336 -3.90 -32.18 -23.64
C GLY A 336 -3.38 -31.63 -22.33
N VAL A 337 -3.15 -30.33 -22.29
CA VAL A 337 -2.72 -29.56 -21.11
C VAL A 337 -3.95 -29.15 -20.32
N ASN A 338 -3.89 -29.21 -18.99
CA ASN A 338 -4.94 -28.67 -18.12
C ASN A 338 -4.36 -27.55 -17.25
N GLY A 339 -5.04 -26.40 -17.22
CA GLY A 339 -4.73 -25.30 -16.29
C GLY A 339 -3.61 -24.35 -16.72
N GLN A 340 -3.20 -24.39 -17.99
CA GLN A 340 -2.19 -23.47 -18.52
C GLN A 340 -2.79 -22.08 -18.79
N THR A 341 -2.09 -21.02 -18.37
CA THR A 341 -2.56 -19.64 -18.47
C THR A 341 -1.66 -18.81 -19.37
N PHE A 342 -2.29 -18.04 -20.25
CA PHE A 342 -1.63 -17.01 -21.06
C PHE A 342 -2.27 -15.66 -20.77
N GLN A 343 -1.45 -14.70 -20.37
CA GLN A 343 -1.91 -13.43 -19.87
C GLN A 343 -1.24 -12.29 -20.62
N HIS A 344 -2.03 -11.35 -21.14
CA HIS A 344 -1.51 -10.15 -21.83
C HIS A 344 -0.64 -10.42 -23.07
N ILE A 345 -0.78 -11.60 -23.67
CA ILE A 345 -0.05 -11.99 -24.87
C ILE A 345 -0.82 -11.63 -26.14
N ARG A 346 -0.12 -11.11 -27.14
CA ARG A 346 -0.61 -10.96 -28.51
C ARG A 346 0.07 -12.01 -29.39
N PHE A 347 -0.68 -13.01 -29.82
CA PHE A 347 -0.17 -13.99 -30.79
C PHE A 347 -0.41 -13.45 -32.20
N GLY A 348 0.68 -13.23 -32.95
CA GLY A 348 0.64 -12.74 -34.33
C GLY A 348 1.33 -13.70 -35.28
N GLY A 349 0.60 -14.21 -36.28
CA GLY A 349 1.16 -14.97 -37.39
C GLY A 349 1.69 -14.10 -38.53
N GLY A 350 2.61 -14.64 -39.33
CA GLY A 350 2.98 -14.13 -40.65
C GLY A 350 2.13 -14.73 -41.77
N GLY A 351 2.17 -14.20 -42.99
CA GLY A 351 1.43 -14.80 -44.12
C GLY A 351 1.94 -16.21 -44.44
N THR A 352 1.03 -17.16 -44.74
CA THR A 352 1.44 -18.54 -45.02
C THR A 352 1.79 -18.77 -46.50
N PRO A 353 2.64 -19.77 -46.81
CA PRO A 353 2.85 -20.25 -48.18
C PRO A 353 1.54 -20.68 -48.88
N ALA A 354 1.58 -20.78 -50.21
CA ALA A 354 0.45 -21.21 -51.03
C ALA A 354 -0.12 -22.56 -50.57
N SER A 355 -1.44 -22.70 -50.65
CA SER A 355 -2.23 -23.86 -50.23
C SER A 355 -2.24 -24.16 -48.72
N GLU A 356 -1.77 -23.23 -47.89
CA GLU A 356 -1.83 -23.34 -46.44
C GLU A 356 -2.83 -22.36 -45.80
N THR A 357 -3.40 -22.77 -44.67
CA THR A 357 -4.30 -21.94 -43.86
C THR A 357 -3.52 -21.21 -42.75
N ASN A 358 -3.90 -19.97 -42.49
CA ASN A 358 -3.37 -19.20 -41.38
C ASN A 358 -4.30 -19.25 -40.15
N TYR A 359 -3.71 -19.26 -38.96
CA TYR A 359 -4.40 -19.15 -37.67
C TYR A 359 -3.53 -18.38 -36.69
N ALA A 360 -4.13 -17.80 -35.65
CA ALA A 360 -3.41 -17.10 -34.59
C ALA A 360 -3.01 -18.03 -33.41
N LEU A 361 -3.88 -18.99 -33.09
CA LEU A 361 -3.67 -19.97 -32.02
C LEU A 361 -4.48 -21.23 -32.36
N THR A 362 -3.89 -22.40 -32.22
CA THR A 362 -4.62 -23.69 -32.23
C THR A 362 -4.46 -24.37 -30.88
N VAL A 363 -5.57 -24.88 -30.35
CA VAL A 363 -5.61 -25.61 -29.07
C VAL A 363 -6.24 -26.97 -29.32
N GLN A 364 -5.52 -28.03 -28.98
CA GLN A 364 -5.98 -29.41 -29.15
C GLN A 364 -6.05 -30.11 -27.79
N ASP A 365 -7.19 -30.75 -27.53
CA ASP A 365 -7.45 -31.63 -26.37
C ASP A 365 -7.08 -31.04 -25.00
N SER A 366 -7.09 -29.70 -24.86
CA SER A 366 -6.59 -28.96 -23.68
C SER A 366 -7.65 -28.08 -23.03
N ASP A 367 -7.45 -27.81 -21.74
CA ASP A 367 -8.11 -26.75 -20.97
C ASP A 367 -7.09 -25.65 -20.62
N ILE A 368 -7.31 -24.45 -21.17
CA ILE A 368 -6.42 -23.30 -21.01
C ILE A 368 -7.19 -22.03 -20.64
N SER A 369 -6.51 -21.12 -19.95
CA SER A 369 -7.00 -19.80 -19.59
C SER A 369 -6.35 -18.74 -20.48
N LEU A 370 -7.16 -17.98 -21.23
CA LEU A 370 -6.72 -16.84 -22.03
C LEU A 370 -7.20 -15.55 -21.37
N GLN A 371 -6.27 -14.79 -20.79
CA GLN A 371 -6.56 -13.60 -20.01
C GLN A 371 -6.04 -12.35 -20.71
N ARG A 372 -6.94 -11.55 -21.27
CA ARG A 372 -6.60 -10.35 -22.07
C ARG A 372 -5.60 -10.65 -23.20
N VAL A 373 -5.78 -11.81 -23.85
CA VAL A 373 -5.00 -12.26 -25.01
C VAL A 373 -5.60 -11.70 -26.30
N PHE A 374 -4.74 -11.27 -27.21
CA PHE A 374 -5.12 -10.83 -28.55
C PHE A 374 -4.64 -11.84 -29.59
N LEU A 375 -5.56 -12.29 -30.45
CA LEU A 375 -5.30 -13.29 -31.49
C LEU A 375 -5.35 -12.64 -32.86
N ILE A 376 -4.24 -12.72 -33.61
CA ILE A 376 -4.10 -12.08 -34.92
C ILE A 376 -3.57 -13.09 -35.93
N ALA A 377 -4.49 -13.55 -36.77
CA ALA A 377 -4.16 -14.32 -37.95
C ALA A 377 -3.73 -13.37 -39.08
N ALA A 378 -2.75 -13.78 -39.85
CA ALA A 378 -2.36 -13.15 -41.11
C ALA A 378 -3.09 -13.78 -42.30
N SER A 379 -2.73 -13.36 -43.51
CA SER A 379 -3.29 -13.90 -44.75
C SER A 379 -2.99 -15.39 -44.91
N GLY A 380 -4.00 -16.16 -45.29
CA GLY A 380 -3.81 -17.50 -45.84
C GLY A 380 -3.06 -17.45 -47.17
N GLY A 381 -2.46 -18.57 -47.57
CA GLY A 381 -1.80 -18.67 -48.86
C GLY A 381 -2.79 -18.73 -50.00
N ASP A 382 -2.34 -18.35 -51.20
CA ASP A 382 -3.11 -18.53 -52.43
C ASP A 382 -3.48 -20.02 -52.62
N GLY A 383 -4.67 -20.29 -53.14
CA GLY A 383 -5.09 -21.65 -53.47
C GLY A 383 -4.18 -22.26 -54.55
N ALA A 384 -4.09 -23.59 -54.60
CA ALA A 384 -3.37 -24.28 -55.67
C ALA A 384 -3.98 -23.93 -57.04
N ASP A 385 -3.12 -23.73 -58.03
CA ASP A 385 -3.56 -23.59 -59.41
C ASP A 385 -4.41 -24.80 -59.84
N GLY A 386 -5.49 -24.53 -60.57
CA GLY A 386 -6.28 -25.59 -61.18
C GLY A 386 -5.46 -26.40 -62.18
N VAL A 387 -5.76 -27.69 -62.31
CA VAL A 387 -5.15 -28.51 -63.37
C VAL A 387 -5.60 -27.97 -64.73
N PRO A 388 -4.69 -27.76 -65.71
CA PRO A 388 -5.08 -27.39 -67.07
C PRO A 388 -6.12 -28.36 -67.63
N GLY A 389 -7.11 -27.84 -68.34
CA GLY A 389 -8.10 -28.67 -69.03
C GLY A 389 -7.45 -29.60 -70.06
N SER A 390 -8.10 -30.73 -70.34
CA SER A 390 -7.65 -31.64 -71.41
C SER A 390 -7.69 -30.94 -72.77
N MET A 391 -6.75 -31.26 -73.67
CA MET A 391 -6.84 -30.84 -75.07
C MET A 391 -8.18 -31.28 -75.66
N GLY A 392 -8.85 -30.38 -76.39
CA GLY A 392 -10.07 -30.72 -77.13
C GLY A 392 -9.78 -31.78 -78.20
N SER A 393 -10.78 -32.59 -78.53
CA SER A 393 -10.66 -33.54 -79.64
C SER A 393 -10.32 -32.80 -80.94
N ASN A 394 -9.52 -33.43 -81.79
CA ASN A 394 -9.29 -32.93 -83.15
C ASN A 394 -10.65 -32.76 -83.85
N GLY A 395 -10.78 -31.69 -84.63
CA GLY A 395 -11.92 -31.56 -85.55
C GLY A 395 -11.98 -32.75 -86.50
N SER A 396 -13.19 -33.11 -86.94
CA SER A 396 -13.34 -34.11 -88.00
C SER A 396 -12.57 -33.69 -89.24
N ASP A 397 -12.03 -34.66 -89.98
CA ASP A 397 -11.46 -34.42 -91.29
C ASP A 397 -12.46 -33.62 -92.14
N GLY A 398 -11.95 -32.61 -92.86
CA GLY A 398 -12.75 -31.91 -93.85
C GLY A 398 -13.30 -32.91 -94.86
N SER A 399 -14.55 -32.70 -95.31
CA SER A 399 -15.11 -33.54 -96.36
C SER A 399 -14.19 -33.55 -97.57
N PHE A 400 -14.09 -34.70 -98.23
CA PHE A 400 -13.40 -34.80 -99.51
C PHE A 400 -13.93 -33.71 -100.44
N GLY A 401 -13.01 -32.98 -101.08
CA GLY A 401 -13.38 -32.09 -102.19
C GLY A 401 -14.17 -32.90 -103.23
N GLY A 402 -15.18 -32.28 -103.83
CA GLY A 402 -15.99 -32.93 -104.86
C GLY A 402 -15.10 -33.50 -105.98
N ALA A 403 -15.56 -34.58 -106.61
CA ALA A 403 -14.84 -35.20 -107.71
C ALA A 403 -14.52 -34.15 -108.80
N GLY A 404 -13.23 -34.03 -109.12
CA GLY A 404 -12.81 -33.29 -110.31
C GLY A 404 -13.40 -33.97 -111.54
N VAL A 405 -14.11 -33.20 -112.36
CA VAL A 405 -14.62 -33.68 -113.65
C VAL A 405 -13.48 -33.58 -114.64
N GLU A 406 -12.74 -34.67 -114.83
CA GLU A 406 -11.88 -34.86 -116.00
C GLU A 406 -12.74 -35.44 -117.13
N ASN A 407 -12.87 -34.73 -118.25
CA ASN A 407 -13.49 -35.27 -119.46
C ASN A 407 -12.40 -35.75 -120.43
N ASP A 408 -12.25 -37.07 -120.57
CA ASP A 408 -11.32 -37.70 -121.52
C ASP A 408 -11.83 -37.68 -122.99
N ASP A 409 -12.83 -36.84 -123.26
CA ASP A 409 -13.45 -36.73 -124.58
C ASP A 409 -13.45 -35.25 -124.96
N GLY A 410 -12.43 -34.85 -125.71
CA GLY A 410 -12.22 -33.47 -126.12
C GLY A 410 -13.40 -32.88 -126.89
N PHE A 411 -14.33 -32.23 -126.19
CA PHE A 411 -14.88 -30.91 -126.54
C PHE A 411 -15.74 -30.35 -125.40
N SER A 412 -15.68 -29.03 -125.25
CA SER A 412 -16.12 -28.18 -124.14
C SER A 412 -17.58 -28.35 -123.70
N CYS A 413 -17.80 -28.65 -122.41
CA CYS A 413 -19.11 -28.47 -121.78
C CYS A 413 -19.33 -27.01 -121.37
N SER A 414 -20.47 -26.50 -121.79
CA SER A 414 -21.09 -25.27 -121.31
C SER A 414 -22.01 -25.60 -120.13
N SER A 415 -22.08 -24.65 -119.19
CA SER A 415 -22.91 -24.59 -117.97
C SER A 415 -22.50 -25.52 -116.82
N GLY A 416 -22.02 -24.88 -115.75
CA GLY A 416 -21.69 -25.53 -114.48
C GLY A 416 -20.35 -25.11 -113.86
N SER A 417 -19.68 -24.09 -114.40
CA SER A 417 -18.45 -23.52 -113.84
C SER A 417 -18.69 -23.04 -112.39
N ALA A 418 -18.30 -23.88 -111.44
CA ALA A 418 -17.72 -23.46 -110.18
C ALA A 418 -16.45 -22.65 -110.47
N PRO A 419 -16.11 -21.66 -109.63
CA PRO A 419 -15.49 -21.96 -108.35
C PRO A 419 -16.47 -22.08 -107.18
#